data_AF-A0A7R9DDN8-F1
#
_entry.id   AF-A0A7R9DDN8-F1
#
_cell.length_a   1.000
_cell.length_b   1.000
_cell.length_c   1.000
_cell.angle_alpha   90.00
_cell.angle_beta   90.00
_cell.angle_gamma   90.00
#
_symmetry.space_group_name_H-M   'P 1'
#
loop_
_entity.id
_entity.type
_entity.pdbx_description
1 polymer ?
#
loop_
_entity_poly.entity_id
_entity_poly.type
_entity_poly.pdbx_seq_one_letter_code
_entity_poly.pdbx_strand_id
1 'polypeptide(L)'
;MIFQLSFQIEKSNTVEHRALLEKCAATALSSKLVSHQKGFFSKMVVDAVLLLDDLLPLNMIGIKKVNGGALEDSILVDGVSFKKTFSYAGFEMQPKKYNNPKIALLNIELELKAERDNAEVRVKSVSEYQKIVDAEWNILYEKLDLIHKSGVQVVLSKLPIGDVATQYFADRDMFCAGRVPEEDLKRTMKACGGSVMSTAHDLTDSVLGRCEYFEEKQIGGERFNIFTGCPNAKTCTFILRGGAEQFLEETERSLHDAIMIVRRTIKNDSVVAVYFGFFDIRGGAIEMELSRALRDYSRSIAGKEQLLIGAIAKALEVIPRQLCDNCWF
;
A
#
# COMPACT_ATOMS: atom_id res chain seq x y z
N MET A 1 33.33 -8.05 -25.43
CA MET A 1 33.59 -9.31 -24.70
C MET A 1 32.90 -9.16 -23.36
N ILE A 2 31.96 -10.04 -23.01
CA ILE A 2 31.24 -9.95 -21.73
C ILE A 2 32.25 -10.29 -20.63
N PHE A 3 32.47 -9.35 -19.70
CA PHE A 3 33.50 -9.51 -18.66
C PHE A 3 32.99 -10.27 -17.43
N GLN A 4 31.68 -10.28 -17.17
CA GLN A 4 31.09 -10.98 -16.04
C GLN A 4 29.61 -11.27 -16.29
N LEU A 5 29.15 -12.49 -15.98
CA LEU A 5 27.77 -12.94 -16.19
C LEU A 5 26.87 -12.68 -14.97
N SER A 6 27.44 -12.67 -13.78
CA SER A 6 26.72 -12.39 -12.53
C SER A 6 27.52 -11.44 -11.64
N PHE A 7 26.82 -10.47 -11.07
CA PHE A 7 27.36 -9.62 -10.01
C PHE A 7 26.77 -10.08 -8.68
N GLN A 8 27.65 -10.37 -7.71
CA GLN A 8 27.23 -10.60 -6.34
C GLN A 8 27.15 -9.25 -5.64
N ILE A 9 25.99 -8.95 -5.08
CA ILE A 9 25.76 -7.74 -4.32
C ILE A 9 26.40 -7.93 -2.93
N GLU A 10 27.50 -7.23 -2.67
CA GLU A 10 28.10 -7.20 -1.35
C GLU A 10 27.19 -6.42 -0.38
N LYS A 11 26.64 -7.10 0.62
CA LYS A 11 25.77 -6.53 1.66
C LYS A 11 26.54 -5.83 2.80
N SER A 12 27.86 -5.86 2.76
CA SER A 12 28.74 -5.39 3.85
C SER A 12 28.68 -3.88 4.07
N ASN A 13 28.39 -3.09 3.03
CA ASN A 13 28.37 -1.64 3.10
C ASN A 13 26.96 -1.08 2.83
N THR A 14 26.28 -0.62 3.88
CA THR A 14 24.88 -0.15 3.83
C THR A 14 24.68 1.04 2.90
N VAL A 15 25.68 1.92 2.79
CA VAL A 15 25.63 3.13 1.95
C VAL A 15 25.72 2.77 0.47
N GLU A 16 26.64 1.88 0.10
CA GLU A 16 26.79 1.41 -1.27
C GLU A 16 25.62 0.53 -1.69
N HIS A 17 25.11 -0.31 -0.78
CA HIS A 17 23.93 -1.12 -1.00
C HIS A 17 22.70 -0.24 -1.29
N ARG A 18 22.48 0.81 -0.49
CA ARG A 18 21.39 1.76 -0.74
C ARG A 18 21.55 2.47 -2.08
N ALA A 19 22.76 2.96 -2.39
CA ALA A 19 23.04 3.62 -3.66
C ALA A 19 22.82 2.68 -4.87
N LEU A 20 23.13 1.39 -4.73
CA LEU A 20 22.84 0.38 -5.74
C LEU A 20 21.34 0.19 -5.94
N LEU A 21 20.56 0.07 -4.85
CA LEU A 21 19.10 -0.04 -4.94
C LEU A 21 18.47 1.20 -5.59
N GLU A 22 18.97 2.40 -5.27
CA GLU A 22 18.50 3.64 -5.90
C GLU A 22 18.80 3.66 -7.41
N LYS A 23 19.98 3.18 -7.84
CA LYS A 23 20.31 3.01 -9.25
C LYS A 23 19.38 2.00 -9.92
N CYS A 24 19.13 0.85 -9.30
CA CYS A 24 18.21 -0.17 -9.83
C CYS A 24 16.79 0.39 -10.02
N ALA A 25 16.27 1.10 -9.01
CA ALA A 25 14.98 1.77 -9.09
C ALA A 25 14.97 2.84 -10.19
N ALA A 26 16.02 3.66 -10.30
CA ALA A 26 16.12 4.69 -11.32
C ALA A 26 16.16 4.10 -12.75
N THR A 27 16.83 2.95 -12.95
CA THR A 27 16.82 2.24 -14.23
C THR A 27 15.41 1.76 -14.59
N ALA A 28 14.67 1.19 -13.63
CA ALA A 28 13.30 0.73 -13.84
C ALA A 28 12.33 1.86 -14.24
N LEU A 29 12.57 3.08 -13.75
CA LEU A 29 11.77 4.26 -14.04
C LEU A 29 12.23 5.01 -15.31
N SER A 30 13.42 4.72 -15.82
CA SER A 30 14.07 5.49 -16.89
C SER A 30 13.39 5.41 -18.25
N SER A 31 12.72 4.30 -18.55
CA SER A 31 12.01 4.06 -19.81
C SER A 31 10.52 4.41 -19.74
N LYS A 32 10.07 5.05 -18.65
CA LYS A 32 8.65 5.32 -18.37
C LYS A 32 8.35 6.81 -18.36
N LEU A 33 7.06 7.14 -18.26
CA LEU A 33 6.56 8.53 -18.24
C LEU A 33 7.17 9.37 -17.11
N VAL A 34 7.54 8.72 -16.00
CA VAL A 34 8.15 9.32 -14.80
C VAL A 34 9.69 9.44 -14.87
N SER A 35 10.29 9.25 -16.05
CA SER A 35 11.74 9.28 -16.25
C SER A 35 12.40 10.59 -15.81
N HIS A 36 11.72 11.73 -16.00
CA HIS A 36 12.21 13.05 -15.58
C HIS A 36 12.36 13.17 -14.05
N GLN A 37 11.50 12.50 -13.29
CA GLN A 37 11.48 12.56 -11.82
C GLN A 37 11.99 11.26 -11.17
N LYS A 38 12.70 10.44 -11.94
CA LYS A 38 13.21 9.15 -11.47
C LYS A 38 14.07 9.27 -10.21
N GLY A 39 14.82 10.35 -10.04
CA GLY A 39 15.68 10.56 -8.86
C GLY A 39 14.91 10.83 -7.56
N PHE A 40 13.72 11.42 -7.67
CA PHE A 40 12.82 11.65 -6.54
C PHE A 40 12.11 10.35 -6.13
N PHE A 41 11.51 9.68 -7.13
CA PHE A 41 10.79 8.43 -6.91
C PHE A 41 11.70 7.25 -6.55
N SER A 42 12.94 7.18 -7.08
CA SER A 42 13.88 6.11 -6.74
C SER A 42 14.20 6.09 -5.26
N LYS A 43 14.42 7.26 -4.66
CA LYS A 43 14.71 7.38 -3.21
C LYS A 43 13.51 6.91 -2.39
N MET A 44 12.31 7.41 -2.70
CA MET A 44 11.10 7.00 -1.99
C MET A 44 10.78 5.51 -2.14
N VAL A 45 11.01 4.91 -3.31
CA VAL A 45 10.84 3.47 -3.50
C VAL A 45 11.80 2.68 -2.61
N VAL A 46 13.07 3.09 -2.54
CA VAL A 46 14.05 2.42 -1.69
C VAL A 46 13.70 2.59 -0.21
N ASP A 47 13.31 3.78 0.22
CA ASP A 47 12.86 4.05 1.60
C ASP A 47 11.65 3.18 1.98
N ALA A 48 10.64 3.13 1.10
CA ALA A 48 9.45 2.32 1.30
C ALA A 48 9.79 0.83 1.43
N VAL A 49 10.70 0.32 0.59
CA VAL A 49 11.06 -1.10 0.61
C VAL A 49 11.93 -1.46 1.82
N LEU A 50 12.80 -0.56 2.28
CA LEU A 50 13.63 -0.78 3.47
C LEU A 50 12.85 -0.72 4.79
N LEU A 51 11.71 -0.01 4.82
CA LEU A 51 10.80 0.01 5.97
C LEU A 51 10.01 -1.29 6.15
N LEU A 52 9.89 -2.11 5.11
CA LEU A 52 9.13 -3.35 5.15
C LEU A 52 9.89 -4.45 5.89
N ASP A 53 9.12 -5.40 6.41
CA ASP A 53 9.62 -6.63 7.04
C ASP A 53 10.37 -7.54 6.06
N ASP A 54 11.16 -8.51 6.56
CA ASP A 54 12.00 -9.43 5.75
C ASP A 54 11.23 -10.18 4.65
N LEU A 55 9.95 -10.45 4.87
CA LEU A 55 9.08 -11.13 3.90
C LEU A 55 8.63 -10.22 2.75
N LEU A 56 8.77 -8.90 2.91
CA LEU A 56 8.45 -7.83 1.96
C LEU A 56 7.05 -8.00 1.30
N PRO A 57 5.95 -8.10 2.06
CA PRO A 57 4.61 -8.23 1.49
C PRO A 57 4.18 -6.97 0.74
N LEU A 58 3.79 -7.09 -0.55
CA LEU A 58 3.31 -5.97 -1.38
C LEU A 58 2.09 -5.28 -0.79
N ASN A 59 1.22 -6.05 -0.11
CA ASN A 59 -0.01 -5.54 0.47
C ASN A 59 0.25 -4.48 1.56
N MET A 60 1.47 -4.39 2.11
CA MET A 60 1.86 -3.39 3.10
C MET A 60 2.31 -2.06 2.49
N ILE A 61 2.49 -2.00 1.17
CA ILE A 61 2.72 -0.74 0.48
C ILE A 61 1.39 -0.27 -0.08
N GLY A 62 0.87 0.83 0.47
CA GLY A 62 -0.29 1.52 -0.08
C GLY A 62 0.14 2.55 -1.12
N ILE A 63 -0.61 2.65 -2.21
CA ILE A 63 -0.50 3.78 -3.15
C ILE A 63 -1.87 4.45 -3.19
N LYS A 64 -1.92 5.74 -2.90
CA LYS A 64 -3.11 6.58 -2.92
C LYS A 64 -2.90 7.70 -3.93
N LYS A 65 -3.82 7.84 -4.87
CA LYS A 65 -3.77 8.84 -5.94
C LYS A 65 -4.58 10.06 -5.54
N VAL A 66 -4.03 11.24 -5.77
CA VAL A 66 -4.66 12.53 -5.51
C VAL A 66 -4.49 13.42 -6.72
N ASN A 67 -5.60 13.87 -7.27
CA ASN A 67 -5.58 14.73 -8.44
C ASN A 67 -5.16 16.16 -8.07
N GLY A 68 -4.39 16.79 -8.93
CA GLY A 68 -3.88 18.15 -8.79
C GLY A 68 -2.51 18.25 -8.13
N GLY A 69 -1.75 19.28 -8.52
CA GLY A 69 -0.36 19.51 -8.09
C GLY A 69 0.68 18.91 -9.04
N ALA A 70 1.94 19.03 -8.65
CA ALA A 70 3.05 18.41 -9.35
C ALA A 70 3.29 16.98 -8.83
N LEU A 71 3.91 16.14 -9.66
CA LEU A 71 4.35 14.79 -9.26
C LEU A 71 5.40 14.83 -8.14
N GLU A 72 6.19 15.89 -8.07
CA GLU A 72 7.17 16.14 -7.00
C GLU A 72 6.52 16.48 -5.65
N ASP A 73 5.23 16.85 -5.64
CA ASP A 73 4.47 17.06 -4.39
C ASP A 73 4.01 15.74 -3.76
N SER A 74 4.40 14.59 -4.32
CA SER A 74 4.07 13.27 -3.80
C SER A 74 4.81 13.00 -2.49
N ILE A 75 4.17 12.31 -1.55
CA ILE A 75 4.70 12.11 -0.20
C ILE A 75 4.74 10.61 0.12
N LEU A 76 5.85 10.16 0.70
CA LEU A 76 5.92 8.86 1.37
C LEU A 76 5.59 9.04 2.85
N VAL A 77 4.54 8.38 3.31
CA VAL A 77 4.16 8.34 4.73
C VAL A 77 4.73 7.06 5.35
N ASP A 78 5.53 7.24 6.41
CA ASP A 78 5.98 6.16 7.28
C ASP A 78 4.85 5.74 8.24
N GLY A 79 4.03 4.81 7.75
CA GLY A 79 2.80 4.37 8.38
C GLY A 79 1.65 4.23 7.39
N VAL A 80 0.45 4.53 7.86
CA VAL A 80 -0.79 4.30 7.10
C VAL A 80 -1.44 5.62 6.78
N SER A 81 -1.82 5.79 5.51
CA SER A 81 -2.64 6.90 5.07
C SER A 81 -3.79 6.40 4.21
N PHE A 82 -4.97 6.95 4.44
CA PHE A 82 -6.11 6.71 3.57
C PHE A 82 -6.97 7.94 3.44
N LYS A 83 -7.59 8.04 2.26
CA LYS A 83 -8.57 9.09 1.98
C LYS A 83 -9.73 8.92 2.93
N LYS A 84 -10.20 10.03 3.50
CA LYS A 84 -11.44 10.04 4.26
C LYS A 84 -12.60 9.65 3.34
N THR A 85 -13.25 8.56 3.68
CA THR A 85 -14.29 7.92 2.86
C THR A 85 -15.63 8.64 2.94
N PHE A 86 -16.04 9.08 4.13
CA PHE A 86 -17.34 9.74 4.31
C PHE A 86 -17.28 10.76 5.46
N SER A 87 -17.90 11.92 5.27
CA SER A 87 -18.01 12.99 6.28
C SER A 87 -19.48 13.28 6.53
N TYR A 88 -19.96 12.91 7.71
CA TYR A 88 -21.31 13.22 8.20
C TYR A 88 -21.33 14.58 8.92
N ALA A 89 -22.52 15.09 9.25
CA ALA A 89 -22.67 16.37 9.94
C ALA A 89 -22.01 16.31 11.34
N GLY A 90 -21.27 17.37 11.74
CA GLY A 90 -20.58 17.45 13.04
C GLY A 90 -19.08 17.10 12.98
N PHE A 91 -18.59 16.60 11.86
CA PHE A 91 -17.17 16.26 11.69
C PHE A 91 -16.22 17.45 11.88
N GLU A 92 -16.57 18.67 11.45
CA GLU A 92 -15.65 19.81 11.57
C GLU A 92 -15.31 20.18 13.01
N MET A 93 -16.16 19.78 13.96
CA MET A 93 -15.97 19.98 15.40
C MET A 93 -15.03 18.96 16.03
N GLN A 94 -14.72 17.85 15.35
CA GLN A 94 -13.81 16.83 15.87
C GLN A 94 -12.36 17.32 15.85
N PRO A 95 -11.56 17.00 16.89
CA PRO A 95 -10.13 17.28 16.86
C PRO A 95 -9.48 16.51 15.71
N LYS A 96 -8.65 17.23 14.94
CA LYS A 96 -8.00 16.70 13.72
C LYS A 96 -6.58 16.20 13.98
N LYS A 97 -6.08 16.37 15.21
CA LYS A 97 -4.71 16.04 15.59
C LYS A 97 -4.72 15.39 16.96
N TYR A 98 -4.01 14.28 17.09
CA TYR A 98 -3.81 13.61 18.38
C TYR A 98 -2.35 13.17 18.50
N ASN A 99 -1.80 13.35 19.70
CA ASN A 99 -0.51 12.80 20.09
C ASN A 99 -0.77 11.54 20.91
N ASN A 100 -0.16 10.43 20.53
CA ASN A 100 -0.33 9.10 21.13
C ASN A 100 -1.79 8.60 21.22
N PRO A 101 -2.60 8.66 20.14
CA PRO A 101 -3.98 8.21 20.20
C PRO A 101 -4.10 6.69 20.37
N LYS A 102 -5.15 6.30 21.12
CA LYS A 102 -5.70 4.95 21.11
C LYS A 102 -6.68 4.82 19.94
N ILE A 103 -6.50 3.78 19.13
CA ILE A 103 -7.23 3.55 17.89
C ILE A 103 -8.09 2.29 18.04
N ALA A 104 -9.40 2.41 17.84
CA ALA A 104 -10.30 1.27 17.70
C ALA A 104 -10.51 0.94 16.23
N LEU A 105 -10.31 -0.33 15.88
CA LEU A 105 -10.60 -0.87 14.55
C LEU A 105 -11.86 -1.72 14.67
N LEU A 106 -12.96 -1.24 14.11
CA LEU A 106 -14.28 -1.84 14.25
C LEU A 106 -14.80 -2.38 12.90
N ASN A 107 -15.62 -3.40 12.99
CA ASN A 107 -16.42 -3.96 11.89
C ASN A 107 -17.90 -3.96 12.28
N ILE A 108 -18.36 -2.83 12.84
CA ILE A 108 -19.71 -2.66 13.40
C ILE A 108 -20.35 -1.43 12.76
N GLU A 109 -21.63 -1.52 12.42
CA GLU A 109 -22.42 -0.38 12.00
C GLU A 109 -22.87 0.43 13.22
N LEU A 110 -22.58 1.74 13.20
CA LEU A 110 -22.96 2.67 14.27
C LEU A 110 -24.06 3.61 13.76
N GLU A 111 -25.14 3.05 13.25
CA GLU A 111 -26.34 3.78 12.80
C GLU A 111 -27.56 3.35 13.61
N LEU A 112 -28.56 4.24 13.70
CA LEU A 112 -29.84 3.97 14.36
C LEU A 112 -30.60 2.80 13.70
N LYS A 113 -30.25 2.44 12.46
CA LYS A 113 -30.82 1.32 11.72
C LYS A 113 -29.83 0.16 11.67
N ALA A 114 -29.76 -0.65 12.71
CA ALA A 114 -28.99 -1.89 12.62
C ALA A 114 -29.60 -3.03 13.42
N GLU A 115 -30.61 -3.68 12.82
CA GLU A 115 -30.70 -5.13 12.72
C GLU A 115 -31.21 -5.48 11.30
N ARG A 116 -30.29 -5.54 10.33
CA ARG A 116 -30.57 -6.26 9.08
C ARG A 116 -30.43 -7.75 9.35
N ASP A 117 -31.53 -8.36 9.78
CA ASP A 117 -31.84 -9.78 9.58
C ASP A 117 -33.30 -10.02 10.01
N ASN A 118 -34.25 -9.79 9.11
CA ASN A 118 -35.62 -10.34 9.12
C ASN A 118 -36.40 -10.40 10.46
N ALA A 119 -36.15 -9.50 11.41
CA ALA A 119 -36.90 -9.43 12.66
C ALA A 119 -38.17 -8.60 12.45
N GLU A 120 -39.30 -9.26 12.25
CA GLU A 120 -40.61 -8.58 12.24
C GLU A 120 -41.06 -8.29 13.67
N VAL A 121 -40.94 -7.03 14.09
CA VAL A 121 -41.49 -6.59 15.38
C VAL A 121 -42.99 -6.30 15.20
N ARG A 122 -43.85 -7.18 15.74
CA ARG A 122 -45.30 -7.01 15.71
C ARG A 122 -45.77 -6.14 16.87
N VAL A 123 -46.06 -4.88 16.57
CA VAL A 123 -46.53 -3.91 17.56
C VAL A 123 -48.06 -3.87 17.59
N LYS A 124 -48.68 -3.98 18.77
CA LYS A 124 -50.16 -3.95 18.91
C LYS A 124 -50.68 -2.64 19.49
N SER A 125 -49.81 -1.83 20.11
CA SER A 125 -50.18 -0.56 20.74
C SER A 125 -49.17 0.56 20.46
N VAL A 126 -49.64 1.81 20.48
CA VAL A 126 -48.79 2.99 20.29
C VAL A 126 -47.71 3.09 21.37
N SER A 127 -48.01 2.67 22.60
CA SER A 127 -47.07 2.68 23.72
C SER A 127 -45.94 1.67 23.55
N GLU A 128 -46.19 0.52 22.92
CA GLU A 128 -45.14 -0.45 22.58
C GLU A 128 -44.22 0.08 21.47
N TYR A 129 -44.77 0.83 20.51
CA TYR A 129 -43.98 1.45 19.45
C TYR A 129 -42.92 2.41 20.03
N GLN A 130 -43.33 3.29 20.95
CA GLN A 130 -42.39 4.23 21.58
C GLN A 130 -41.29 3.50 22.37
N LYS A 131 -41.62 2.43 23.10
CA LYS A 131 -40.63 1.63 23.83
C LYS A 131 -39.58 0.99 22.91
N ILE A 132 -39.97 0.60 21.70
CA ILE A 132 -39.04 0.03 20.71
C ILE A 132 -38.07 1.12 20.24
N VAL A 133 -38.59 2.30 19.90
CA VAL A 133 -37.76 3.44 19.50
C VAL A 133 -36.78 3.81 20.63
N ASP A 134 -37.26 3.93 21.86
CA ASP A 134 -36.42 4.25 23.02
C ASP A 134 -35.36 3.15 23.26
N ALA A 135 -35.71 1.88 23.06
CA ALA A 135 -34.76 0.77 23.17
C ALA A 135 -33.67 0.82 22.10
N GLU A 136 -34.00 1.13 20.83
CA GLU A 136 -33.02 1.31 19.76
C GLU A 136 -32.01 2.42 20.08
N TRP A 137 -32.51 3.56 20.58
CA TRP A 137 -31.67 4.67 21.03
C TRP A 137 -30.75 4.25 22.18
N ASN A 138 -31.28 3.56 23.19
CA ASN A 138 -30.50 3.09 24.32
C ASN A 138 -29.39 2.12 23.90
N ILE A 139 -29.67 1.18 23.00
CA ILE A 139 -28.68 0.23 22.48
C ILE A 139 -27.56 0.97 21.74
N LEU A 140 -27.90 1.99 20.93
CA LEU A 140 -26.91 2.78 20.23
C LEU A 140 -26.02 3.55 21.22
N TYR A 141 -26.61 4.27 22.17
CA TYR A 141 -25.84 5.02 23.17
C TYR A 141 -25.00 4.12 24.06
N GLU A 142 -25.48 2.94 24.44
CA GLU A 142 -24.71 1.97 25.21
C GLU A 142 -23.45 1.52 24.44
N LYS A 143 -23.59 1.19 23.15
CA LYS A 143 -22.44 0.85 22.29
C LYS A 143 -21.43 2.00 22.20
N LEU A 144 -21.90 3.24 22.03
CA LEU A 144 -21.04 4.42 21.95
C LEU A 144 -20.33 4.71 23.27
N ASP A 145 -21.03 4.55 24.39
CA ASP A 145 -20.50 4.79 25.73
C ASP A 145 -19.46 3.73 26.12
N LEU A 146 -19.63 2.47 25.68
CA LEU A 146 -18.60 1.42 25.82
C LEU A 146 -17.31 1.79 25.08
N ILE A 147 -17.42 2.29 23.85
CA ILE A 147 -16.27 2.76 23.07
C ILE A 147 -15.59 3.93 23.79
N HIS A 148 -16.35 4.89 24.31
CA HIS A 148 -15.80 6.02 25.05
C HIS A 148 -15.10 5.58 26.35
N LYS A 149 -15.72 4.68 27.13
CA LYS A 149 -15.16 4.13 28.38
C LYS A 149 -13.84 3.40 28.17
N SER A 150 -13.63 2.81 26.99
CA SER A 150 -12.35 2.18 26.64
C SER A 150 -11.20 3.20 26.45
N GLY A 151 -11.49 4.50 26.42
CA GLY A 151 -10.50 5.58 26.31
C GLY A 151 -9.93 5.74 24.90
N VAL A 152 -10.64 5.26 23.89
CA VAL A 152 -10.28 5.40 22.47
C VAL A 152 -10.42 6.86 22.05
N GLN A 153 -9.51 7.35 21.21
CA GLN A 153 -9.57 8.69 20.62
C GLN A 153 -9.91 8.65 19.12
N VAL A 154 -9.52 7.58 18.42
CA VAL A 154 -9.74 7.43 16.98
C VAL A 154 -10.50 6.14 16.72
N VAL A 155 -11.73 6.25 16.19
CA VAL A 155 -12.60 5.12 15.86
C VAL A 155 -12.66 4.95 14.35
N LEU A 156 -12.21 3.81 13.86
CA LEU A 156 -12.31 3.45 12.44
C LEU A 156 -13.28 2.28 12.31
N SER A 157 -14.32 2.40 11.48
CA SER A 157 -15.21 1.28 11.17
C SER A 157 -15.21 0.97 9.68
N LYS A 158 -15.22 -0.33 9.35
CA LYS A 158 -15.51 -0.81 7.99
C LYS A 158 -16.92 -0.42 7.55
N LEU A 159 -17.88 -0.44 8.48
CA LEU A 159 -19.27 -0.12 8.23
C LEU A 159 -19.55 1.37 8.45
N PRO A 160 -20.72 1.88 8.02
CA PRO A 160 -21.10 3.28 8.24
C PRO A 160 -21.17 3.64 9.73
N ILE A 161 -20.88 4.92 10.01
CA ILE A 161 -21.06 5.56 11.31
C ILE A 161 -22.06 6.69 11.09
N GLY A 162 -23.21 6.67 11.75
CA GLY A 162 -24.29 7.64 11.51
C GLY A 162 -24.00 9.04 12.04
N ASP A 163 -24.84 10.00 11.66
CA ASP A 163 -24.73 11.40 12.10
C ASP A 163 -24.76 11.54 13.63
N VAL A 164 -25.69 10.85 14.29
CA VAL A 164 -25.83 10.89 15.76
C VAL A 164 -24.56 10.37 16.44
N ALA A 165 -24.02 9.24 15.96
CA ALA A 165 -22.80 8.68 16.50
C ALA A 165 -21.61 9.63 16.28
N THR A 166 -21.54 10.26 15.10
CA THR A 166 -20.51 11.25 14.76
C THR A 166 -20.54 12.46 15.69
N GLN A 167 -21.74 12.97 16.00
CA GLN A 167 -21.94 14.06 16.95
C GLN A 167 -21.55 13.65 18.38
N TYR A 168 -21.98 12.46 18.82
CA TYR A 168 -21.63 11.93 20.14
C TYR A 168 -20.11 11.84 20.36
N PHE A 169 -19.37 11.43 19.32
CA PHE A 169 -17.91 11.41 19.34
C PHE A 169 -17.30 12.82 19.29
N ALA A 170 -17.89 13.75 18.52
CA ALA A 170 -17.44 15.14 18.48
C ALA A 170 -17.57 15.84 19.84
N ASP A 171 -18.67 15.62 20.57
CA ASP A 171 -18.89 16.18 21.91
C ASP A 171 -17.89 15.66 22.96
N ARG A 172 -17.18 14.57 22.66
CA ARG A 172 -16.21 13.89 23.54
C ARG A 172 -14.78 13.97 23.03
N ASP A 173 -14.51 14.86 22.08
CA ASP A 173 -13.19 15.03 21.48
C ASP A 173 -12.61 13.72 20.88
N MET A 174 -13.49 12.91 20.28
CA MET A 174 -13.12 11.67 19.58
C MET A 174 -13.29 11.81 18.07
N PHE A 175 -12.32 11.30 17.32
CA PHE A 175 -12.38 11.23 15.87
C PHE A 175 -13.04 9.92 15.43
N CYS A 176 -13.90 10.00 14.41
CA CYS A 176 -14.46 8.80 13.79
C CYS A 176 -14.41 8.83 12.26
N ALA A 177 -14.18 7.67 11.66
CA ALA A 177 -14.32 7.46 10.22
C ALA A 177 -15.02 6.12 9.94
N GLY A 178 -16.17 6.19 9.25
CA GLY A 178 -16.91 5.02 8.79
C GLY A 178 -16.62 4.69 7.32
N ARG A 179 -17.07 3.51 6.88
CA ARG A 179 -16.86 3.01 5.50
C ARG A 179 -15.38 2.88 5.11
N VAL A 180 -14.50 2.58 6.06
CA VAL A 180 -13.07 2.41 5.78
C VAL A 180 -12.85 1.14 4.96
N PRO A 181 -12.07 1.20 3.86
CA PRO A 181 -11.78 0.01 3.06
C PRO A 181 -11.08 -1.06 3.90
N GLU A 182 -11.42 -2.33 3.66
CA GLU A 182 -10.87 -3.45 4.44
C GLU A 182 -9.35 -3.55 4.33
N GLU A 183 -8.79 -3.20 3.17
CA GLU A 183 -7.34 -3.18 2.94
C GLU A 183 -6.63 -2.16 3.83
N ASP A 184 -7.22 -0.97 3.97
CA ASP A 184 -6.67 0.09 4.82
C ASP A 184 -6.82 -0.27 6.29
N LEU A 185 -7.94 -0.89 6.69
CA LEU A 185 -8.14 -1.38 8.05
C LEU A 185 -7.10 -2.45 8.42
N LYS A 186 -6.80 -3.39 7.51
CA LYS A 186 -5.75 -4.41 7.70
C LYS A 186 -4.35 -3.80 7.78
N ARG A 187 -4.08 -2.73 7.04
CA ARG A 187 -2.82 -1.97 7.12
C ARG A 187 -2.69 -1.27 8.46
N THR A 188 -3.72 -0.56 8.91
CA THR A 188 -3.74 0.11 10.23
C THR A 188 -3.58 -0.90 11.36
N MET A 189 -4.24 -2.05 11.27
CA MET A 189 -4.10 -3.17 12.21
C MET A 189 -2.64 -3.60 12.36
N LYS A 190 -1.93 -3.80 11.25
CA LYS A 190 -0.53 -4.22 11.28
C LYS A 190 0.43 -3.11 11.72
N ALA A 191 0.20 -1.88 11.29
CA ALA A 191 1.04 -0.75 11.66
C ALA A 191 0.90 -0.40 13.14
N CYS A 192 -0.33 -0.21 13.62
CA CYS A 192 -0.63 0.26 14.97
C CYS A 192 -0.70 -0.87 16.01
N GLY A 193 -0.70 -2.15 15.58
CA GLY A 193 -0.71 -3.31 16.47
C GLY A 193 -2.06 -3.65 17.11
N GLY A 194 -3.17 -3.10 16.59
CA GLY A 194 -4.52 -3.40 17.08
C GLY A 194 -5.12 -4.66 16.45
N SER A 195 -6.36 -4.98 16.80
CA SER A 195 -7.16 -6.04 16.17
C SER A 195 -8.53 -5.51 15.73
N VAL A 196 -9.06 -6.05 14.63
CA VAL A 196 -10.39 -5.66 14.14
C VAL A 196 -11.47 -6.36 14.97
N MET A 197 -12.35 -5.56 15.58
CA MET A 197 -13.41 -6.04 16.46
C MET A 197 -14.79 -5.95 15.81
N SER A 198 -15.56 -7.01 15.91
CA SER A 198 -16.97 -7.05 15.46
C SER A 198 -17.97 -6.74 16.59
N THR A 199 -17.49 -6.44 17.81
CA THR A 199 -18.33 -6.16 18.98
C THR A 199 -17.74 -5.03 19.82
N ALA A 200 -18.59 -4.22 20.47
CA ALA A 200 -18.16 -3.06 21.28
C ALA A 200 -17.88 -3.40 22.76
N HIS A 201 -18.25 -4.59 23.24
CA HIS A 201 -18.16 -4.95 24.66
C HIS A 201 -16.73 -5.31 25.11
N ASP A 202 -15.89 -5.90 24.25
CA ASP A 202 -14.56 -6.41 24.61
C ASP A 202 -13.41 -5.49 24.15
N LEU A 203 -13.61 -4.17 24.26
CA LEU A 203 -12.59 -3.17 23.93
C LEU A 203 -11.58 -3.04 25.06
N THR A 204 -10.62 -3.97 25.09
CA THR A 204 -9.49 -3.98 26.03
C THR A 204 -8.26 -3.31 25.43
N ASP A 205 -7.37 -2.80 26.29
CA ASP A 205 -6.15 -2.09 25.87
C ASP A 205 -5.18 -2.93 25.01
N SER A 206 -5.29 -4.26 25.03
CA SER A 206 -4.50 -5.18 24.19
C SER A 206 -5.00 -5.26 22.74
N VAL A 207 -6.27 -4.93 22.51
CA VAL A 207 -6.93 -4.98 21.20
C VAL A 207 -6.81 -3.64 20.47
N LEU A 208 -6.66 -2.55 21.22
CA LEU A 208 -6.55 -1.20 20.68
C LEU A 208 -5.19 -0.96 20.02
N GLY A 209 -5.21 -0.31 18.87
CA GLY A 209 -4.00 0.15 18.20
C GLY A 209 -3.44 1.41 18.86
N ARG A 210 -2.14 1.64 18.71
CA ARG A 210 -1.46 2.87 19.13
C ARG A 210 -0.61 3.41 17.98
N CYS A 211 -0.56 4.74 17.84
CA CYS A 211 0.40 5.43 16.98
C CYS A 211 0.94 6.66 17.73
N GLU A 212 2.10 7.17 17.33
CA GLU A 212 2.70 8.35 17.95
C GLU A 212 1.95 9.63 17.61
N TYR A 213 1.53 9.77 16.35
CA TYR A 213 0.87 10.97 15.87
C TYR A 213 -0.20 10.63 14.83
N PHE A 214 -1.37 11.22 15.00
CA PHE A 214 -2.47 11.19 14.04
C PHE A 214 -2.77 12.61 13.58
N GLU A 215 -2.89 12.80 12.27
CA GLU A 215 -3.33 14.06 11.68
C GLU A 215 -4.27 13.82 10.51
N GLU A 216 -5.38 14.58 10.49
CA GLU A 216 -6.18 14.76 9.30
C GLU A 216 -5.69 15.99 8.53
N LYS A 217 -5.11 15.76 7.34
CA LYS A 217 -4.55 16.82 6.49
C LYS A 217 -5.27 16.88 5.15
N GLN A 218 -5.49 18.09 4.65
CA GLN A 218 -6.02 18.28 3.29
C GLN A 218 -4.89 18.23 2.25
N ILE A 219 -5.02 17.33 1.27
CA ILE A 219 -4.08 17.13 0.17
C ILE A 219 -4.89 17.12 -1.13
N GLY A 220 -4.60 18.04 -2.05
CA GLY A 220 -5.28 18.11 -3.36
C GLY A 220 -6.80 18.30 -3.30
N GLY A 221 -7.30 18.92 -2.23
CA GLY A 221 -8.75 19.12 -2.02
C GLY A 221 -9.42 18.03 -1.20
N GLU A 222 -8.80 16.85 -1.08
CA GLU A 222 -9.31 15.73 -0.29
C GLU A 222 -8.66 15.68 1.10
N ARG A 223 -9.40 15.19 2.11
CA ARG A 223 -8.84 15.02 3.46
C ARG A 223 -8.30 13.59 3.64
N PHE A 224 -7.06 13.50 4.10
CA PHE A 224 -6.37 12.25 4.37
C PHE A 224 -6.15 12.09 5.86
N ASN A 225 -6.43 10.89 6.35
CA ASN A 225 -6.10 10.48 7.70
C ASN A 225 -4.71 9.85 7.68
N ILE A 226 -3.78 10.46 8.39
CA ILE A 226 -2.36 10.08 8.39
C ILE A 226 -1.99 9.58 9.78
N PHE A 227 -1.49 8.34 9.84
CA PHE A 227 -0.98 7.70 11.04
C PHE A 227 0.54 7.57 10.91
N THR A 228 1.29 8.26 11.76
CA THR A 228 2.77 8.28 11.77
C THR A 228 3.32 7.81 13.12
N GLY A 229 4.56 7.31 13.11
CA GLY A 229 5.24 6.80 14.30
C GLY A 229 4.51 5.59 14.88
N CYS A 230 4.19 4.62 14.01
CA CYS A 230 3.55 3.40 14.45
C CYS A 230 4.60 2.45 15.07
N PRO A 231 4.33 1.82 16.23
CA PRO A 231 5.31 0.98 16.91
C PRO A 231 5.76 -0.23 16.06
N ASN A 232 4.86 -0.73 15.19
CA ASN A 232 5.14 -1.78 14.23
C ASN A 232 5.02 -1.23 12.79
N ALA A 233 5.67 -0.11 12.47
CA ALA A 233 5.65 0.53 11.14
C ALA A 233 6.31 -0.31 10.01
N LYS A 234 5.80 -1.52 9.79
CA LYS A 234 6.15 -2.40 8.66
C LYS A 234 5.29 -2.10 7.43
N THR A 235 4.67 -0.92 7.38
CA THR A 235 3.69 -0.51 6.37
C THR A 235 3.96 0.94 6.01
N CYS A 236 3.94 1.25 4.72
CA CYS A 236 4.15 2.60 4.22
C CYS A 236 3.07 2.94 3.19
N THR A 237 2.75 4.22 3.06
CA THR A 237 1.77 4.69 2.08
C THR A 237 2.33 5.81 1.23
N PHE A 238 2.33 5.61 -0.09
CA PHE A 238 2.57 6.65 -1.07
C PHE A 238 1.29 7.45 -1.29
N ILE A 239 1.39 8.77 -1.17
CA ILE A 239 0.37 9.71 -1.62
C ILE A 239 0.92 10.36 -2.89
N LEU A 240 0.43 9.90 -4.04
CA LEU A 240 0.82 10.39 -5.35
C LEU A 240 -0.02 11.58 -5.74
N ARG A 241 0.64 12.66 -6.16
CA ARG A 241 0.01 13.86 -6.71
C ARG A 241 0.29 13.98 -8.19
N GLY A 242 -0.65 14.51 -8.96
CA GLY A 242 -0.46 14.64 -10.40
C GLY A 242 -1.61 15.36 -11.08
N GLY A 243 -1.33 16.06 -12.18
CA GLY A 243 -2.31 16.88 -12.87
C GLY A 243 -3.42 16.09 -13.56
N ALA A 244 -3.12 14.89 -14.07
CA ALA A 244 -4.06 14.05 -14.81
C ALA A 244 -4.13 12.64 -14.23
N GLU A 245 -5.33 12.06 -14.22
CA GLU A 245 -5.59 10.73 -13.67
C GLU A 245 -4.84 9.63 -14.44
N GLN A 246 -4.79 9.73 -15.78
CA GLN A 246 -4.04 8.77 -16.60
C GLN A 246 -2.53 8.79 -16.28
N PHE A 247 -1.99 9.97 -15.97
CA PHE A 247 -0.59 10.10 -15.54
C PHE A 247 -0.36 9.48 -14.16
N LEU A 248 -1.33 9.61 -13.24
CA LEU A 248 -1.26 8.98 -11.92
C LEU A 248 -1.35 7.46 -12.01
N GLU A 249 -2.19 6.91 -12.88
CA GLU A 249 -2.27 5.46 -13.12
C GLU A 249 -0.99 4.89 -13.72
N GLU A 250 -0.37 5.61 -14.66
CA GLU A 250 0.91 5.21 -15.23
C GLU A 250 2.04 5.34 -14.20
N THR A 251 2.00 6.35 -13.34
CA THR A 251 2.95 6.53 -12.23
C THR A 251 2.82 5.40 -11.20
N GLU A 252 1.61 5.03 -10.80
CA GLU A 252 1.34 3.91 -9.90
C GLU A 252 1.91 2.60 -10.46
N ARG A 253 1.63 2.29 -11.74
CA ARG A 253 2.21 1.12 -12.43
C ARG A 253 3.73 1.19 -12.51
N SER A 254 4.27 2.36 -12.80
CA SER A 254 5.72 2.60 -12.86
C SER A 254 6.42 2.32 -11.54
N LEU A 255 5.84 2.82 -10.44
CA LEU A 255 6.35 2.64 -9.09
C LEU A 255 6.21 1.20 -8.61
N HIS A 256 5.08 0.56 -8.91
CA HIS A 256 4.86 -0.85 -8.57
C HIS A 256 5.96 -1.75 -9.14
N ASP A 257 6.35 -1.54 -10.41
CA ASP A 257 7.45 -2.31 -11.02
C ASP A 257 8.81 -1.98 -10.38
N ALA A 258 9.07 -0.71 -10.05
CA ALA A 258 10.29 -0.32 -9.37
C ALA A 258 10.40 -0.97 -7.98
N ILE A 259 9.30 -0.98 -7.21
CA ILE A 259 9.18 -1.68 -5.93
C ILE A 259 9.46 -3.18 -6.11
N MET A 260 8.85 -3.82 -7.11
CA MET A 260 9.06 -5.24 -7.41
C MET A 260 10.53 -5.57 -7.69
N ILE A 261 11.20 -4.72 -8.47
CA ILE A 261 12.62 -4.89 -8.81
C ILE A 261 13.49 -4.73 -7.57
N VAL A 262 13.34 -3.64 -6.81
CA VAL A 262 14.12 -3.40 -5.58
C VAL A 262 13.90 -4.54 -4.57
N ARG A 263 12.65 -4.98 -4.41
CA ARG A 263 12.30 -6.12 -3.55
C ARG A 263 12.99 -7.42 -3.99
N ARG A 264 13.06 -7.68 -5.30
CA ARG A 264 13.73 -8.87 -5.86
C ARG A 264 15.24 -8.79 -5.65
N THR A 265 15.82 -7.61 -5.83
CA THR A 265 17.26 -7.34 -5.62
C THR A 265 17.67 -7.53 -4.16
N ILE A 266 16.81 -7.19 -3.19
CA ILE A 266 17.09 -7.43 -1.77
C ILE A 266 17.04 -8.92 -1.42
N LYS A 267 16.10 -9.67 -2.02
CA LYS A 267 15.95 -11.11 -1.75
C LYS A 267 17.02 -11.96 -2.44
N ASN A 268 17.49 -11.54 -3.61
CA ASN A 268 18.43 -12.29 -4.44
C ASN A 268 19.74 -11.53 -4.60
N ASP A 269 20.81 -12.08 -4.01
CA ASP A 269 22.13 -11.44 -3.96
C ASP A 269 22.90 -11.58 -5.27
N SER A 270 22.48 -12.53 -6.13
CA SER A 270 23.01 -12.71 -7.47
C SER A 270 22.07 -12.09 -8.49
N VAL A 271 22.46 -10.96 -9.05
CA VAL A 271 21.75 -10.36 -10.18
C VAL A 271 22.54 -10.65 -11.44
N VAL A 272 21.87 -11.25 -12.43
CA VAL A 272 22.44 -11.50 -13.74
C VAL A 272 22.32 -10.20 -14.52
N ALA A 273 23.44 -9.47 -14.61
CA ALA A 273 23.57 -8.29 -15.45
C ALA A 273 24.72 -8.57 -16.42
N VAL A 274 24.41 -8.63 -17.72
CA VAL A 274 25.45 -8.73 -18.73
C VAL A 274 26.05 -7.33 -18.88
N TYR A 275 27.19 -7.11 -18.23
CA TYR A 275 27.95 -5.87 -18.36
C TYR A 275 28.64 -5.85 -19.73
N PHE A 276 28.23 -4.91 -20.59
CA PHE A 276 28.91 -4.63 -21.86
C PHE A 276 29.54 -3.23 -21.78
N GLY A 277 30.62 -3.09 -20.99
CA GLY A 277 31.23 -1.77 -20.75
C GLY A 277 30.36 -0.86 -19.88
N PHE A 278 30.26 0.43 -20.19
CA PHE A 278 29.57 1.46 -19.39
C PHE A 278 28.02 1.39 -19.46
N PHE A 279 27.45 0.42 -20.17
CA PHE A 279 26.00 0.25 -20.35
C PHE A 279 25.51 -1.09 -19.79
N ASP A 280 24.57 -1.00 -18.85
CA ASP A 280 23.80 -2.13 -18.35
C ASP A 280 22.73 -2.55 -19.36
N ILE A 281 23.00 -3.57 -20.18
CA ILE A 281 22.01 -4.12 -21.12
C ILE A 281 21.30 -5.29 -20.46
N ARG A 282 20.01 -5.12 -20.18
CA ARG A 282 19.21 -6.11 -19.40
C ARG A 282 18.09 -6.77 -20.22
N GLY A 283 17.70 -6.21 -21.36
CA GLY A 283 16.63 -6.76 -22.21
C GLY A 283 17.14 -7.72 -23.26
N GLY A 284 17.18 -9.03 -22.97
CA GLY A 284 17.54 -10.05 -23.97
C GLY A 284 19.03 -10.40 -24.06
N ALA A 285 19.90 -9.77 -23.25
CA ALA A 285 21.34 -9.98 -23.34
C ALA A 285 21.77 -11.39 -22.89
N ILE A 286 21.10 -11.94 -21.87
CA ILE A 286 21.37 -13.29 -21.36
C ILE A 286 20.89 -14.31 -22.38
N GLU A 287 19.72 -14.09 -22.97
CA GLU A 287 19.10 -14.93 -23.99
C GLU A 287 19.98 -14.99 -25.25
N MET A 288 20.55 -13.86 -25.66
CA MET A 288 21.51 -13.79 -26.77
C MET A 288 22.81 -14.53 -26.46
N GLU A 289 23.35 -14.38 -25.25
CA GLU A 289 24.59 -15.05 -24.85
C GLU A 289 24.39 -16.56 -24.69
N LEU A 290 23.27 -16.99 -24.12
CA LEU A 290 22.86 -18.40 -24.07
C LEU A 290 22.64 -18.95 -25.47
N SER A 291 22.02 -18.19 -26.38
CA SER A 291 21.86 -18.58 -27.77
C SER A 291 23.21 -18.83 -28.45
N ARG A 292 24.19 -17.94 -28.24
CA ARG A 292 25.57 -18.10 -28.74
C ARG A 292 26.23 -19.35 -28.16
N ALA A 293 26.22 -19.50 -26.84
CA ALA A 293 26.84 -20.64 -26.15
C ALA A 293 26.22 -21.98 -26.56
N LEU A 294 24.88 -22.06 -26.66
CA LEU A 294 24.16 -23.25 -27.13
C LEU A 294 24.45 -23.55 -28.59
N ARG A 295 24.60 -22.52 -29.44
CA ARG A 295 24.95 -22.69 -30.85
C ARG A 295 26.37 -23.24 -31.01
N ASP A 296 27.33 -22.77 -30.22
CA ASP A 296 28.70 -23.32 -30.21
C ASP A 296 28.73 -24.74 -29.63
N TYR A 297 27.97 -25.00 -28.56
CA TYR A 297 27.81 -26.35 -28.01
C TYR A 297 27.18 -27.32 -29.02
N SER A 298 26.19 -26.88 -29.80
CA SER A 298 25.57 -27.70 -30.84
C SER A 298 26.57 -28.20 -31.88
N ARG A 299 27.63 -27.43 -32.17
CA ARG A 299 28.69 -27.82 -33.13
C ARG A 299 29.59 -28.93 -32.60
N SER A 300 29.65 -29.11 -31.28
CA SER A 300 30.43 -30.17 -30.65
C SER A 300 29.72 -31.53 -30.64
N ILE A 301 28.39 -31.54 -30.78
CA ILE A 301 27.57 -32.75 -30.80
C ILE A 301 27.26 -33.13 -32.26
N ALA A 302 27.56 -34.37 -32.64
CA ALA A 302 27.20 -34.90 -33.94
C ALA A 302 25.83 -35.60 -33.88
N GLY A 303 24.97 -35.39 -34.89
CA GLY A 303 23.72 -36.12 -35.06
C GLY A 303 22.47 -35.24 -34.99
N LYS A 304 21.31 -35.87 -34.78
CA LYS A 304 20.00 -35.18 -34.80
C LYS A 304 19.82 -34.17 -33.65
N GLU A 305 20.51 -34.39 -32.54
CA GLU A 305 20.48 -33.51 -31.36
C GLU A 305 21.04 -32.12 -31.66
N GLN A 306 22.01 -32.01 -32.58
CA GLN A 306 22.53 -30.73 -33.05
C GLN A 306 21.43 -29.81 -33.58
N LEU A 307 20.48 -30.36 -34.36
CA LEU A 307 19.37 -29.60 -34.93
C LEU A 307 18.40 -29.11 -33.83
N LEU A 308 18.18 -29.93 -32.80
CA LEU A 308 17.31 -29.58 -31.68
C LEU A 308 17.92 -28.47 -30.83
N ILE A 309 19.20 -28.58 -30.47
CA ILE A 309 19.91 -27.56 -29.68
C ILE A 309 20.01 -26.24 -30.47
N GLY A 310 20.28 -26.31 -31.78
CA GLY A 310 20.28 -25.14 -32.65
C GLY A 310 18.90 -24.47 -32.73
N ALA A 311 17.81 -25.25 -32.75
CA ALA A 311 16.45 -24.72 -32.72
C ALA A 311 16.12 -24.05 -31.38
N ILE A 312 16.55 -24.63 -30.25
CA ILE A 312 16.40 -24.01 -28.91
C ILE A 312 17.16 -22.69 -28.84
N ALA A 313 18.41 -22.65 -29.31
CA ALA A 313 19.21 -21.42 -29.36
C ALA A 313 18.51 -20.33 -30.18
N LYS A 314 17.92 -20.70 -31.33
CA LYS A 314 17.14 -19.77 -32.16
C LYS A 314 15.84 -19.33 -31.49
N ALA A 315 15.20 -20.20 -30.70
CA ALA A 315 13.99 -19.85 -29.96
C ALA A 315 14.25 -18.80 -28.89
N LEU A 316 15.41 -18.82 -28.22
CA LEU A 316 15.77 -17.80 -27.23
C LEU A 316 15.90 -16.38 -27.82
N GLU A 317 16.27 -16.27 -29.11
CA GLU A 317 16.35 -14.98 -29.81
C GLU A 317 14.97 -14.31 -30.01
N VAL A 318 13.86 -15.02 -29.78
CA VAL A 318 12.51 -14.45 -29.92
C VAL A 318 12.25 -13.33 -28.91
N ILE A 319 12.83 -13.43 -27.70
CA ILE A 319 12.64 -12.45 -26.63
C ILE A 319 13.22 -11.08 -27.02
N PRO A 320 14.52 -10.95 -27.35
CA PRO A 320 15.07 -9.68 -27.81
C PRO A 320 14.41 -9.19 -29.11
N ARG A 321 14.08 -10.11 -30.03
CA ARG A 321 13.38 -9.74 -31.28
C ARG A 321 12.03 -9.08 -31.00
N GLN A 322 11.20 -9.71 -30.18
CA GLN A 322 9.89 -9.18 -29.83
C GLN A 322 9.99 -7.87 -29.04
N LEU A 323 11.03 -7.69 -28.21
CA LEU A 323 11.29 -6.42 -27.54
C LEU A 323 11.60 -5.30 -28.54
N CYS A 324 12.40 -5.57 -29.58
CA CYS A 324 12.65 -4.61 -30.66
C CYS A 324 11.36 -4.30 -31.44
N ASP A 325 10.62 -5.33 -31.84
CA ASP A 325 9.36 -5.18 -32.58
C ASP A 325 8.33 -4.32 -31.79
N ASN A 326 8.21 -4.56 -30.48
CA ASN A 326 7.33 -3.80 -29.59
C ASN A 326 7.76 -2.33 -29.43
N CYS A 327 9.05 -2.05 -29.55
CA CYS A 327 9.61 -0.70 -29.49
C CYS A 327 9.72 -0.02 -30.86
N TRP A 328 9.17 -0.64 -31.93
CA TRP A 328 9.21 -0.14 -33.30
C TRP A 328 10.63 0.06 -33.86
N PHE A 329 11.58 -0.79 -33.45
CA PHE A 329 12.97 -0.79 -33.92
C PHE A 329 13.31 -1.97 -34.81
#